data_AF-R8QG80-F1
#
_entry.id   AF-R8QG80-F1
#
_cell.length_a   1.000
_cell.length_b   1.000
_cell.length_c   1.000
_cell.angle_alpha   90.00
_cell.angle_beta   90.00
_cell.angle_gamma   90.00
#
_symmetry.space_group_name_H-M   'P 1'
#
loop_
_entity.id
_entity.type
_entity.pdbx_description
1 polymer ?
#
loop_
_entity_poly.entity_id
_entity_poly.type
_entity_poly.pdbx_seq_one_letter_code
_entity_poly.pdbx_strand_id
1 'polypeptide(L)'
;MVSIITCTMREEFMDNIFANYERQIREDKELIIILNRGTMYFKRWEEKESGYRNVNIYQLGEEYTLGDYLNFAIDQSKYNYIVKFDDD
;
A
#
# COMPACT_ATOMS: atom_id res chain seq x y z
N MET A 1 -1.56 -17.52 -1.57
CA MET A 1 -0.78 -16.29 -1.33
C MET A 1 -1.44 -15.15 -2.09
N VAL A 2 -1.41 -13.92 -1.57
CA VAL A 2 -2.12 -12.77 -2.16
C VAL A 2 -1.34 -11.48 -1.99
N SER A 3 -1.34 -10.65 -3.02
CA SER A 3 -0.78 -9.30 -2.97
C SER A 3 -1.93 -8.33 -2.78
N ILE A 4 -1.91 -7.61 -1.68
CA ILE A 4 -2.88 -6.56 -1.37
C ILE A 4 -2.27 -5.24 -1.85
N ILE A 5 -2.97 -4.54 -2.73
CA ILE A 5 -2.54 -3.23 -3.23
C ILE A 5 -3.48 -2.15 -2.70
N THR A 6 -2.93 -1.01 -2.33
CA THR A 6 -3.69 0.18 -1.93
C THR A 6 -2.99 1.43 -2.43
N CYS A 7 -3.77 2.46 -2.73
CA CYS A 7 -3.28 3.77 -3.13
C CYS A 7 -3.94 4.80 -2.22
N THR A 8 -3.16 5.76 -1.72
CA THR A 8 -3.69 6.77 -0.80
C THR A 8 -3.01 8.11 -0.98
N MET A 9 -3.81 9.17 -0.89
CA MET A 9 -3.37 10.58 -0.86
C MET A 9 -3.52 11.20 0.53
N ARG A 10 -3.89 10.39 1.54
CA ARG A 10 -4.51 10.81 2.80
C ARG A 10 -3.74 10.21 3.97
N GLU A 11 -2.94 11.03 4.63
CA GLU A 11 -2.14 10.65 5.80
C GLU A 11 -2.98 10.13 6.97
N GLU A 12 -4.21 10.62 7.10
CA GLU A 12 -5.16 10.23 8.13
C GLU A 12 -5.61 8.77 8.05
N PHE A 13 -5.49 8.14 6.87
CA PHE A 13 -5.90 6.76 6.65
C PHE A 13 -4.81 5.72 6.87
N MET A 14 -3.58 6.14 7.18
CA MET A 14 -2.46 5.24 7.43
C MET A 14 -2.84 4.16 8.45
N ASP A 15 -3.33 4.54 9.63
CA ASP A 15 -3.65 3.57 10.68
C ASP A 15 -4.80 2.63 10.28
N ASN A 16 -5.75 3.10 9.47
CA ASN A 16 -6.84 2.25 8.96
C ASN A 16 -6.32 1.18 8.00
N ILE A 17 -5.45 1.55 7.06
CA ILE A 17 -4.83 0.63 6.09
C ILE A 17 -4.07 -0.47 6.83
N PHE A 18 -3.17 -0.09 7.74
CA PHE A 18 -2.35 -1.04 8.49
C PHE A 18 -3.20 -1.93 9.41
N ALA A 19 -4.18 -1.37 10.11
CA ALA A 19 -5.10 -2.15 10.95
C ALA A 19 -5.98 -3.10 10.11
N ASN A 20 -6.40 -2.69 8.91
CA ASN A 20 -7.15 -3.57 8.02
C ASN A 20 -6.29 -4.73 7.52
N TYR A 21 -5.04 -4.46 7.16
CA TYR A 21 -4.07 -5.50 6.79
C TYR A 21 -3.84 -6.50 7.92
N GLU A 22 -3.59 -6.02 9.15
CA GLU A 22 -3.33 -6.87 10.33
C GLU A 22 -4.52 -7.78 10.66
N ARG A 23 -5.75 -7.28 10.52
CA ARG A 23 -6.99 -8.03 10.82
C ARG A 23 -7.27 -9.20 9.85
N GLN A 24 -6.58 -9.29 8.71
CA GLN A 24 -6.83 -10.39 7.75
C GLN A 24 -6.29 -11.73 8.28
N ILE A 25 -7.14 -12.76 8.29
CA ILE A 25 -6.84 -14.12 8.79
C ILE A 25 -5.74 -14.83 7.96
N ARG A 26 -5.54 -14.43 6.69
CA ARG A 26 -4.57 -15.08 5.80
C ARG A 26 -3.15 -14.60 6.13
N GLU A 27 -2.27 -15.53 6.50
CA GLU A 27 -0.85 -15.26 6.82
C GLU A 27 0.01 -15.03 5.58
N ASP A 28 -0.22 -15.80 4.50
CA ASP A 28 0.52 -15.67 3.24
C ASP A 28 -0.01 -14.50 2.40
N LYS A 29 0.27 -13.29 2.86
CA LYS A 29 -0.09 -12.02 2.22
C LYS A 29 1.09 -11.06 2.21
N GLU A 30 1.03 -10.10 1.30
CA GLU A 30 1.83 -8.88 1.33
C GLU A 30 0.92 -7.68 1.12
N LEU A 31 1.42 -6.50 1.50
CA LEU A 31 0.76 -5.21 1.29
C LEU A 31 1.70 -4.29 0.51
N ILE A 32 1.19 -3.69 -0.55
CA ILE A 32 1.87 -2.66 -1.33
C ILE A 32 1.05 -1.38 -1.23
N ILE A 33 1.66 -0.34 -0.69
CA ILE A 33 1.03 0.97 -0.50
C ILE A 33 1.68 1.96 -1.45
N ILE A 34 0.87 2.60 -2.30
CA ILE A 34 1.32 3.70 -3.16
C ILE A 34 0.84 5.02 -2.59
N LEU A 35 1.78 5.90 -2.23
CA LEU A 35 1.51 7.28 -1.86
C LEU A 35 1.47 8.10 -3.14
N ASN A 36 0.30 8.66 -3.47
CA ASN A 36 0.08 9.41 -4.71
C ASN A 36 -0.01 10.93 -4.50
N ARG A 37 0.60 11.41 -3.41
CA ARG A 37 0.71 12.84 -3.11
C ARG A 37 2.10 13.15 -2.56
N GLY A 38 2.83 14.05 -3.21
CA GLY A 38 4.20 14.46 -2.88
C GLY A 38 4.32 15.19 -1.55
N THR A 39 3.23 15.78 -1.05
CA THR A 39 3.22 16.38 0.30
C THR A 39 3.12 15.36 1.43
N MET A 40 2.92 14.07 1.12
CA MET A 40 2.90 13.01 2.11
C MET A 40 4.30 12.77 2.67
N TYR A 41 4.37 12.50 3.97
CA TYR A 41 5.64 12.37 4.65
C TYR A 41 6.11 10.90 4.59
N PHE A 42 6.77 10.54 3.48
CA PHE A 42 7.22 9.17 3.20
C PHE A 42 7.90 8.49 4.40
N LYS A 43 8.78 9.22 5.11
CA LYS A 43 9.51 8.68 6.26
C LYS A 43 8.59 8.18 7.38
N ARG A 44 7.44 8.82 7.61
CA ARG A 44 6.46 8.37 8.60
C ARG A 44 5.82 7.04 8.19
N TRP A 45 5.58 6.85 6.90
CA TRP A 45 5.08 5.59 6.38
C TRP A 45 6.13 4.50 6.49
N GLU A 46 7.39 4.78 6.12
CA GLU A 46 8.52 3.85 6.26
C GLU A 46 8.73 3.42 7.72
N GLU A 47 8.66 4.38 8.67
CA GLU A 47 8.70 4.09 10.10
C GLU A 47 7.54 3.16 10.53
N LYS A 48 6.33 3.40 10.02
CA LYS A 48 5.15 2.57 10.29
C LYS A 48 5.30 1.15 9.70
N GLU A 49 5.79 1.04 8.46
CA GLU A 49 6.05 -0.22 7.76
C GLU A 49 6.97 -1.14 8.55
N SER A 50 8.00 -0.59 9.22
CA SER A 50 8.98 -1.38 9.98
C SER A 50 8.36 -2.28 11.08
N GLY A 51 7.13 -1.97 11.52
CA GLY A 51 6.38 -2.79 12.47
C GLY A 51 5.62 -3.97 11.86
N TYR A 52 5.57 -4.11 10.54
CA TYR A 52 4.76 -5.09 9.83
C TYR A 52 5.61 -5.99 8.92
N ARG A 53 5.15 -7.23 8.73
CA ARG A 53 5.79 -8.17 7.79
C ARG A 53 5.19 -8.03 6.40
N ASN A 54 6.06 -8.12 5.39
CA ASN A 54 5.69 -8.12 3.97
C ASN A 54 4.87 -6.90 3.56
N VAL A 55 5.23 -5.72 4.06
CA VAL A 55 4.67 -4.44 3.60
C VAL A 55 5.76 -3.73 2.82
N ASN A 56 5.41 -3.08 1.71
CA ASN A 56 6.31 -2.17 0.99
C ASN A 56 5.55 -0.89 0.65
N ILE A 57 6.21 0.25 0.83
CA ILE A 57 5.65 1.55 0.48
C ILE A 57 6.44 2.17 -0.68
N TYR A 58 5.71 2.74 -1.63
CA TYR A 58 6.28 3.50 -2.73
C TYR A 58 5.63 4.88 -2.79
N GLN A 59 6.43 5.89 -3.14
CA GLN A 59 5.92 7.21 -3.49
C GLN A 59 6.29 7.49 -4.94
N LEU A 60 5.27 7.72 -5.75
CA LEU A 60 5.41 8.03 -7.17
C LEU A 60 5.05 9.51 -7.40
N GLY A 61 5.43 10.03 -8.57
CA GLY A 61 5.13 11.42 -8.95
C GLY A 61 3.61 11.69 -9.01
N GLU A 62 3.20 12.94 -8.78
CA GLU A 62 1.78 13.34 -8.82
C GLU A 62 1.23 13.44 -10.25
N GLU A 63 2.09 13.34 -11.27
CA GLU A 63 1.72 13.38 -12.68
C GLU A 63 1.01 12.10 -13.19
N TYR A 64 1.11 11.02 -12.42
CA TYR A 64 0.56 9.71 -12.79
C TYR A 64 -0.93 9.59 -12.46
N THR A 65 -1.63 8.75 -13.21
CA THR A 65 -3.05 8.47 -12.96
C THR A 65 -3.22 7.40 -11.89
N LEU A 66 -4.45 7.27 -11.34
CA LEU A 66 -4.77 6.15 -10.44
C LEU A 66 -4.51 4.79 -11.09
N GLY A 67 -4.77 4.65 -12.39
CA GLY A 67 -4.49 3.42 -13.13
C GLY A 67 -3.00 3.11 -13.16
N ASP A 68 -2.14 4.13 -13.32
CA ASP A 68 -0.68 3.95 -13.33
C ASP A 68 -0.17 3.49 -11.96
N TYR A 69 -0.67 4.07 -10.86
CA TYR A 69 -0.32 3.63 -9.51
C TYR A 69 -0.72 2.17 -9.26
N LEU A 70 -1.93 1.79 -9.67
CA LEU A 70 -2.41 0.41 -9.53
C LEU A 70 -1.59 -0.56 -10.39
N ASN A 71 -1.28 -0.20 -11.63
CA ASN A 71 -0.44 -1.01 -12.53
C ASN A 71 0.96 -1.18 -11.94
N PHE A 72 1.56 -0.10 -11.44
CA PHE A 72 2.85 -0.18 -10.76
C PHE A 72 2.80 -1.11 -9.54
N ALA A 73 1.77 -1.03 -8.71
CA ALA A 73 1.60 -1.92 -7.57
C ALA A 73 1.43 -3.40 -7.99
N ILE A 74 0.73 -3.65 -9.10
CA ILE A 74 0.61 -4.99 -9.69
C ILE A 74 1.98 -5.48 -10.17
N ASP A 75 2.79 -4.65 -10.81
CA ASP A 75 4.14 -5.02 -11.26
C ASP A 75 5.10 -5.31 -10.09
N GLN A 76 4.90 -4.67 -8.93
CA GLN A 76 5.66 -4.97 -7.70
C GLN A 76 5.14 -6.20 -6.94
N SER A 77 3.97 -6.74 -7.33
CA SER A 77 3.33 -7.85 -6.61
C SER A 77 4.08 -9.17 -6.85
N LYS A 78 4.31 -9.91 -5.77
CA LYS A 78 4.98 -11.23 -5.79
C LYS A 78 4.02 -12.38 -6.08
N TYR A 79 2.72 -12.18 -5.90
CA TYR A 79 1.72 -13.25 -5.97
C TYR A 79 0.72 -13.02 -7.10
N ASN A 80 0.24 -14.13 -7.67
CA ASN A 80 -0.67 -14.12 -8.82
C ASN A 80 -2.10 -13.64 -8.51
N TYR A 81 -2.45 -13.51 -7.23
CA TYR A 81 -3.76 -13.03 -6.81
C TYR A 81 -3.63 -11.62 -6.26
N ILE A 82 -4.32 -10.68 -6.91
CA ILE A 82 -4.36 -9.28 -6.51
C ILE A 82 -5.67 -9.00 -5.78
N VAL A 83 -5.57 -8.34 -4.64
CA VAL A 83 -6.71 -7.76 -3.91
C VAL A 83 -6.46 -6.27 -3.78
N LYS A 84 -7.44 -5.45 -4.14
CA LYS A 84 -7.37 -4.01 -3.93
C LYS A 84 -8.06 -3.64 -2.63
N PHE A 85 -7.37 -2.86 -1.79
CA PHE A 85 -7.97 -2.12 -0.68
C PHE A 85 -8.20 -0.67 -1.10
N ASP A 86 -9.34 -0.12 -0.70
CA ASP A 86 -9.50 1.33 -0.59
C ASP A 86 -8.83 1.81 0.70
N ASP A 87 -8.49 3.10 0.77
CA ASP A 87 -7.82 3.69 1.92
C ASP A 87 -8.77 4.01 3.09
N ASP A 88 -10.08 4.12 2.85
CA ASP A 88 -11.12 4.36 3.87
C ASP A 88 -11.77 3.10 4.48
#